data_AF-A0A2S5A2F0-F1
#
_entry.id   AF-A0A2S5A2F0-F1
#
_cell.length_a   1.000
_cell.length_b   1.000
_cell.length_c   1.000
_cell.angle_alpha   90.00
_cell.angle_beta   90.00
_cell.angle_gamma   90.00
#
_symmetry.space_group_name_H-M   'P 1'
#
loop_
_entity.id
_entity.type
_entity.pdbx_description
1 polymer ?
#
loop_
_entity_poly.entity_id
_entity_poly.type
_entity_poly.pdbx_seq_one_letter_code
_entity_poly.pdbx_strand_id
1 'polypeptide(L)'
;MSKIYNYCAFYVSEPFSDSSLGAHATKDFCYYSMLKAWKGADTSFPFNNAHDTTYNVRDNSDWESTLKPRLRERLRNSKNIVMFLGSDTLNSRALREEIDYGINTLGLPIIVIYPNLKNNSDLLNGDKTALNNTVKALWNKLPIFRDSKSKVPVLHVPLNKETIRNALNNSDFRLGSGKSPNDYWYK
;
A
#
# COMPACT_ATOMS: atom_id res chain seq x y z
N MET A 1 13.69 -18.35 -1.82
CA MET A 1 12.89 -18.16 -0.58
C MET A 1 11.50 -17.69 -1.00
N SER A 2 10.43 -18.26 -0.44
CA SER A 2 9.06 -17.81 -0.77
C SER A 2 8.85 -16.38 -0.28
N LYS A 3 8.37 -15.48 -1.13
CA LYS A 3 8.04 -14.10 -0.72
C LYS A 3 6.75 -14.12 0.10
N ILE A 4 6.83 -13.78 1.38
CA ILE A 4 5.68 -13.86 2.31
C ILE A 4 5.19 -12.50 2.82
N TYR A 5 5.98 -11.44 2.62
CA TYR A 5 5.76 -10.12 3.19
C TYR A 5 4.83 -9.23 2.36
N ASN A 6 4.21 -8.27 3.04
CA ASN A 6 3.41 -7.19 2.49
C ASN A 6 4.22 -5.89 2.65
N TYR A 7 4.45 -5.17 1.55
CA TYR A 7 5.10 -3.87 1.59
C TYR A 7 4.07 -2.77 1.82
N CYS A 8 4.18 -1.94 2.85
CA CYS A 8 3.25 -0.84 3.07
C CYS A 8 3.76 0.44 2.42
N ALA A 9 3.04 0.96 1.42
CA ALA A 9 3.34 2.22 0.76
C ALA A 9 2.33 3.27 1.20
N PHE A 10 2.80 4.42 1.70
CA PHE A 10 1.95 5.52 2.16
C PHE A 10 2.72 6.84 2.16
N TYR A 11 2.00 7.95 2.14
CA TYR A 11 2.61 9.27 2.23
C TYR A 11 2.85 9.68 3.69
N VAL A 12 4.00 10.29 3.94
CA VAL A 12 4.31 11.11 5.11
C VAL A 12 5.15 12.30 4.65
N SER A 13 5.02 13.44 5.34
CA SER A 13 5.91 14.57 5.12
C SER A 13 7.31 14.21 5.60
N GLU A 14 8.31 14.28 4.73
CA GLU A 14 9.70 14.01 5.07
C GLU A 14 10.40 15.29 5.55
N PRO A 15 11.29 15.23 6.57
CA PRO A 15 11.66 14.05 7.34
C PRO A 15 10.56 13.57 8.33
N PHE A 16 10.37 12.25 8.45
CA PHE A 16 9.42 11.60 9.36
C PHE A 16 10.02 10.51 10.29
N SER A 17 10.04 10.76 11.60
CA SER A 17 10.39 9.74 12.60
C SER A 17 9.16 9.09 13.24
N ASP A 18 9.11 7.76 13.23
CA ASP A 18 8.06 6.98 13.90
C ASP A 18 8.11 7.05 15.44
N SER A 19 9.22 7.52 16.01
CA SER A 19 9.41 7.72 17.44
C SER A 19 8.90 9.06 17.97
N SER A 20 8.39 9.92 17.09
CA SER A 20 7.87 11.24 17.48
C SER A 20 6.50 11.12 18.16
N LEU A 21 6.22 11.99 19.15
CA LEU A 21 4.98 11.94 19.94
C LEU A 21 3.70 11.98 19.08
N GLY A 22 3.77 12.64 17.92
CA GLY A 22 2.66 12.74 16.96
C GLY A 22 2.66 11.69 15.84
N ALA A 23 3.62 10.77 15.79
CA ALA A 23 3.76 9.83 14.67
C ALA A 23 2.48 9.04 14.43
N HIS A 24 1.90 8.43 15.47
CA HIS A 24 0.69 7.61 15.34
C HIS A 24 -0.60 8.38 15.01
N ALA A 25 -0.59 9.71 15.14
CA ALA A 25 -1.67 10.58 14.68
C ALA A 25 -1.42 11.12 13.25
N THR A 26 -0.20 10.96 12.73
CA THR A 26 0.21 11.50 11.43
C THR A 26 -0.38 10.65 10.31
N LYS A 27 -1.15 11.26 9.42
CA LYS A 27 -1.59 10.60 8.19
C LYS A 27 -0.47 10.65 7.14
N ASP A 28 -0.25 9.59 6.37
CA ASP A 28 -0.98 8.31 6.33
C ASP A 28 -0.35 7.22 7.23
N PHE A 29 0.70 7.54 8.01
CA PHE A 29 1.41 6.59 8.90
C PHE A 29 0.50 5.94 9.96
N CYS A 30 -0.52 6.65 10.44
CA CYS A 30 -1.48 6.12 11.39
C CYS A 30 -2.19 4.85 10.87
N TYR A 31 -2.45 4.75 9.55
CA TYR A 31 -3.10 3.59 8.94
C TYR A 31 -2.16 2.39 8.84
N TYR A 32 -0.88 2.61 8.55
CA TYR A 32 0.14 1.57 8.67
C TYR A 32 0.29 1.09 10.13
N SER A 33 0.33 2.01 11.08
CA SER A 33 0.35 1.68 12.51
C SER A 33 -0.85 0.86 12.95
N MET A 34 -2.03 1.12 12.36
CA MET A 34 -3.23 0.33 12.61
C MET A 34 -3.09 -1.13 12.14
N LEU A 35 -2.47 -1.39 10.98
CA LEU A 35 -2.19 -2.78 10.54
C LEU A 35 -1.27 -3.51 11.52
N LYS A 36 -0.23 -2.82 12.02
CA LYS A 36 0.65 -3.36 13.06
C LYS A 36 -0.12 -3.68 14.35
N ALA A 37 -0.98 -2.75 14.79
CA ALA A 37 -1.81 -2.95 15.98
C ALA A 37 -2.77 -4.13 15.84
N TRP A 38 -3.42 -4.30 14.68
CA TRP A 38 -4.26 -5.47 14.42
C TRP A 38 -3.48 -6.78 14.42
N LYS A 39 -2.28 -6.81 13.86
CA LYS A 39 -1.39 -7.98 13.90
C LYS A 39 -0.88 -8.30 15.31
N GLY A 40 -0.57 -7.27 16.10
CA GLY A 40 -0.15 -7.43 17.48
C GLY A 40 -1.26 -7.93 18.41
N ALA A 41 -2.50 -7.47 18.17
CA ALA A 41 -3.68 -7.93 18.92
C ALA A 41 -4.18 -9.31 18.48
N ASP A 42 -3.99 -9.67 17.21
CA ASP A 42 -4.40 -10.94 16.64
C ASP A 42 -3.33 -11.47 15.68
N THR A 43 -2.58 -12.48 16.13
CA THR A 43 -1.50 -13.08 15.35
C THR A 43 -1.99 -13.80 14.09
N SER A 44 -3.28 -14.11 13.99
CA SER A 44 -3.89 -14.67 12.76
C SER A 44 -4.17 -13.61 11.69
N PHE A 45 -4.09 -12.31 12.03
CA PHE A 45 -4.24 -11.25 11.05
C PHE A 45 -3.16 -11.40 9.95
N PRO A 46 -3.53 -11.47 8.66
CA PRO A 46 -2.64 -11.91 7.58
C PRO A 46 -1.70 -10.80 7.06
N PHE A 47 -1.11 -10.03 7.98
CA PHE A 47 -0.15 -8.97 7.67
C PHE A 47 1.25 -9.38 8.12
N ASN A 48 2.15 -9.57 7.15
CA ASN A 48 3.56 -9.84 7.37
C ASN A 48 4.36 -8.61 6.94
N ASN A 49 4.78 -7.80 7.90
CA ASN A 49 5.31 -6.47 7.63
C ASN A 49 6.71 -6.50 6.97
N ALA A 50 6.84 -6.01 5.74
CA ALA A 50 8.14 -5.93 5.07
C ALA A 50 9.10 -4.93 5.72
N HIS A 51 8.59 -3.92 6.44
CA HIS A 51 9.45 -2.90 7.06
C HIS A 51 10.29 -3.47 8.22
N ASP A 52 9.87 -4.61 8.78
CA ASP A 52 10.59 -5.31 9.86
C ASP A 52 11.76 -6.17 9.32
N THR A 53 11.86 -6.33 7.99
CA THR A 53 12.92 -7.17 7.37
C THR A 53 14.28 -6.48 7.30
N THR A 54 14.33 -5.17 7.51
CA THR A 54 15.57 -4.39 7.51
C THR A 54 15.47 -3.29 8.56
N TYR A 55 16.59 -2.88 9.17
CA TYR A 55 16.60 -1.76 10.12
C TYR A 55 16.02 -0.46 9.54
N ASN A 56 15.35 0.36 10.35
CA ASN A 56 14.76 1.62 9.90
C ASN A 56 15.84 2.60 9.39
N VAL A 57 15.64 3.13 8.18
CA VAL A 57 16.42 4.25 7.65
C VAL A 57 15.93 5.51 8.34
N ARG A 58 16.85 6.31 8.88
CA ARG A 58 16.52 7.64 9.41
C ARG A 58 16.26 8.58 8.24
N ASP A 59 15.41 9.57 8.42
CA ASP A 59 14.97 10.43 7.32
C ASP A 59 16.07 11.19 6.59
N ASN A 60 17.18 11.45 7.28
CA ASN A 60 18.33 12.15 6.70
C ASN A 60 19.31 11.19 5.99
N SER A 61 18.89 9.96 5.71
CA SER A 61 19.74 8.98 5.02
C SER A 61 19.94 9.40 3.56
N ASP A 62 21.14 9.17 3.03
CA ASP A 62 21.41 9.42 1.61
C ASP A 62 20.48 8.57 0.72
N TRP A 63 19.95 9.21 -0.33
CA TRP A 63 18.98 8.57 -1.18
C TRP A 63 19.56 7.39 -1.97
N GLU A 64 20.69 7.57 -2.65
CA GLU A 64 21.23 6.57 -3.57
C GLU A 64 21.95 5.45 -2.83
N SER A 65 22.70 5.78 -1.78
CA SER A 65 23.50 4.80 -1.04
C SER A 65 22.73 4.06 0.04
N THR A 66 21.60 4.61 0.52
CA THR A 66 20.95 4.10 1.74
C THR A 66 19.44 3.90 1.59
N LEU A 67 18.67 4.96 1.34
CA LEU A 67 17.21 4.90 1.37
C LEU A 67 16.65 4.05 0.22
N LYS A 68 16.97 4.39 -1.04
CA LYS A 68 16.48 3.65 -2.21
C LYS A 68 16.88 2.17 -2.22
N PRO A 69 18.14 1.77 -1.93
CA PRO A 69 18.50 0.36 -1.81
C PRO A 69 17.64 -0.40 -0.79
N ARG A 70 17.34 0.23 0.36
CA ARG A 70 16.53 -0.39 1.42
C ARG A 70 15.06 -0.53 1.03
N LEU A 71 14.47 0.49 0.40
CA LEU A 71 13.12 0.40 -0.16
C LEU A 71 13.02 -0.77 -1.15
N ARG A 72 13.98 -0.85 -2.08
CA ARG A 72 14.04 -1.92 -3.10
C ARG A 72 14.26 -3.31 -2.49
N GLU A 73 15.06 -3.43 -1.44
CA GLU A 73 15.27 -4.70 -0.73
C GLU A 73 13.98 -5.21 -0.10
N ARG A 74 13.29 -4.38 0.67
CA ARG A 74 11.99 -4.70 1.28
C ARG A 74 10.95 -5.08 0.23
N LEU A 75 10.90 -4.36 -0.90
CA LEU A 75 10.03 -4.69 -2.03
C LEU A 75 10.37 -6.04 -2.66
N ARG A 76 11.66 -6.35 -2.84
CA ARG A 76 12.09 -7.67 -3.37
C ARG A 76 11.65 -8.83 -2.48
N ASN A 77 11.56 -8.62 -1.17
CA ASN A 77 11.09 -9.61 -0.20
C ASN A 77 9.56 -9.72 -0.13
N SER A 78 8.83 -8.84 -0.81
CA SER A 78 7.37 -8.73 -0.70
C SER A 78 6.62 -9.45 -1.83
N LYS A 79 5.44 -9.98 -1.50
CA LYS A 79 4.53 -10.64 -2.45
C LYS A 79 3.52 -9.68 -3.08
N ASN A 80 3.25 -8.55 -2.43
CA ASN A 80 2.37 -7.49 -2.90
C ASN A 80 2.69 -6.18 -2.18
N ILE A 81 2.07 -5.11 -2.66
CA ILE A 81 2.09 -3.80 -2.01
C ILE A 81 0.71 -3.55 -1.40
N VAL A 82 0.69 -3.05 -0.17
CA VAL A 82 -0.48 -2.50 0.51
C VAL A 82 -0.33 -1.00 0.52
N MET A 83 -1.07 -0.31 -0.34
CA MET A 83 -0.95 1.14 -0.53
C MET A 83 -2.10 1.85 0.17
N PHE A 84 -1.80 2.86 0.99
CA PHE A 84 -2.81 3.79 1.50
C PHE A 84 -2.89 5.01 0.58
N LEU A 85 -4.10 5.34 0.13
CA LEU A 85 -4.35 6.47 -0.76
C LEU A 85 -5.55 7.28 -0.27
N GLY A 86 -5.29 8.45 0.29
CA GLY A 86 -6.28 9.36 0.88
C GLY A 86 -6.18 10.78 0.35
N SER A 87 -7.01 11.68 0.89
CA SER A 87 -7.01 13.11 0.52
C SER A 87 -5.67 13.79 0.78
N ASP A 88 -4.98 13.34 1.83
CA ASP A 88 -3.76 13.93 2.37
C ASP A 88 -2.50 13.37 1.70
N THR A 89 -2.65 12.35 0.85
CA THR A 89 -1.53 11.78 0.09
C THR A 89 -0.99 12.81 -0.89
N LEU A 90 0.33 13.02 -0.86
CA LEU A 90 1.08 13.80 -1.84
C LEU A 90 2.16 12.91 -2.49
N ASN A 91 2.63 13.35 -3.65
CA ASN A 91 3.72 12.68 -4.35
C ASN A 91 5.05 12.97 -3.64
N SER A 92 5.66 11.95 -3.04
CA SER A 92 7.00 12.04 -2.44
C SER A 92 8.04 11.23 -3.24
N ARG A 93 9.33 11.52 -3.03
CA ARG A 93 10.41 10.82 -3.72
C ARG A 93 10.42 9.33 -3.38
N ALA A 94 10.29 8.99 -2.09
CA ALA A 94 10.22 7.62 -1.60
C ALA A 94 9.00 6.88 -2.17
N LEU A 95 7.80 7.44 -2.00
CA LEU A 95 6.56 6.78 -2.46
C LEU A 95 6.56 6.56 -3.98
N ARG A 96 7.11 7.51 -4.74
CA ARG A 96 7.24 7.36 -6.19
C ARG A 96 8.16 6.18 -6.56
N GLU A 97 9.31 6.06 -5.91
CA GLU A 97 10.25 4.95 -6.13
C GLU A 97 9.64 3.61 -5.73
N GLU A 98 8.92 3.56 -4.60
CA GLU A 98 8.28 2.34 -4.12
C GLU A 98 7.28 1.78 -5.14
N ILE A 99 6.43 2.65 -5.69
CA ILE A 99 5.43 2.28 -6.67
C ILE A 99 6.04 2.00 -8.04
N ASP A 100 6.99 2.82 -8.50
CA ASP A 100 7.65 2.61 -9.80
C ASP A 100 8.40 1.27 -9.81
N TYR A 101 9.29 1.05 -8.84
CA TYR A 101 10.05 -0.19 -8.76
C TYR A 101 9.14 -1.39 -8.49
N GLY A 102 8.16 -1.23 -7.59
CA GLY A 102 7.21 -2.28 -7.24
C GLY A 102 6.36 -2.77 -8.42
N ILE A 103 5.81 -1.85 -9.23
CA ILE A 103 4.99 -2.20 -10.40
C ILE A 103 5.88 -2.51 -11.60
N ASN A 104 6.71 -1.55 -12.01
CA ASN A 104 7.36 -1.58 -13.32
C ASN A 104 8.59 -2.47 -13.35
N THR A 105 9.22 -2.77 -12.20
CA THR A 105 10.36 -3.70 -12.13
C THR A 105 9.97 -5.06 -11.59
N LEU A 106 9.17 -5.10 -10.51
CA LEU A 106 8.85 -6.35 -9.83
C LEU A 106 7.50 -6.97 -10.21
N GLY A 107 6.61 -6.22 -10.87
CA GLY A 107 5.27 -6.71 -11.21
C GLY A 107 4.41 -7.06 -10.00
N LEU A 108 4.60 -6.37 -8.86
CA LEU A 108 3.87 -6.66 -7.63
C LEU A 108 2.40 -6.25 -7.76
N PRO A 109 1.44 -7.15 -7.47
CA PRO A 109 0.05 -6.77 -7.24
C PRO A 109 -0.09 -5.73 -6.14
N ILE A 110 -1.15 -4.93 -6.21
CA ILE A 110 -1.41 -3.88 -5.23
C ILE A 110 -2.78 -4.07 -4.58
N ILE A 111 -2.84 -3.95 -3.26
CA ILE A 111 -4.06 -3.75 -2.49
C ILE A 111 -4.09 -2.27 -2.10
N VAL A 112 -5.01 -1.50 -2.66
CA VAL A 112 -5.19 -0.07 -2.37
C VAL A 112 -6.28 0.10 -1.33
N ILE A 113 -5.92 0.64 -0.18
CA ILE A 113 -6.81 0.96 0.92
C ILE A 113 -7.12 2.46 0.87
N TYR A 114 -8.41 2.80 0.86
CA TYR A 114 -8.89 4.19 0.86
C TYR A 114 -9.33 4.62 2.26
N PRO A 115 -8.50 5.38 3.01
CA PRO A 115 -8.76 5.64 4.43
C PRO A 115 -10.07 6.39 4.73
N ASN A 116 -10.49 7.24 3.78
CA ASN A 116 -11.70 8.06 3.86
C ASN A 116 -12.99 7.30 3.51
N LEU A 117 -12.90 6.05 3.03
CA LEU A 117 -14.04 5.24 2.58
C LEU A 117 -14.19 4.02 3.51
N LYS A 118 -15.41 3.70 3.96
CA LYS A 118 -15.64 2.72 5.05
C LYS A 118 -16.27 1.43 4.57
N ASN A 119 -17.03 1.48 3.48
CA ASN A 119 -17.76 0.35 2.92
C ASN A 119 -17.37 0.11 1.46
N ASN A 120 -17.58 -1.12 0.97
CA ASN A 120 -17.33 -1.45 -0.44
C ASN A 120 -18.15 -0.56 -1.38
N SER A 121 -19.40 -0.26 -1.02
CA SER A 121 -20.27 0.65 -1.78
C SER A 121 -19.71 2.05 -1.94
N ASP A 122 -18.90 2.52 -0.99
CA ASP A 122 -18.30 3.87 -1.03
C ASP A 122 -17.23 3.98 -2.13
N LEU A 123 -16.73 2.84 -2.64
CA LEU A 123 -15.81 2.79 -3.76
C LEU A 123 -16.51 2.91 -5.11
N LEU A 124 -17.81 2.64 -5.18
CA LEU A 124 -18.52 2.36 -6.44
C LEU A 124 -19.39 3.52 -6.89
N ASN A 125 -19.66 3.55 -8.19
CA ASN A 125 -20.69 4.40 -8.80
C ASN A 125 -22.10 3.93 -8.40
N GLY A 126 -23.12 4.72 -8.74
CA GLY A 126 -24.51 4.48 -8.29
C GLY A 126 -25.10 3.13 -8.72
N ASP A 127 -24.72 2.63 -9.90
CA ASP A 127 -25.12 1.32 -10.45
C ASP A 127 -24.17 0.17 -10.03
N LYS A 128 -23.13 0.46 -9.25
CA LYS A 128 -22.16 -0.51 -8.69
C LYS A 128 -21.40 -1.34 -9.74
N THR A 129 -21.22 -0.78 -10.93
CA THR A 129 -20.54 -1.42 -12.06
C THR A 129 -19.08 -1.02 -12.20
N ALA A 130 -18.67 0.08 -11.58
CA ALA A 130 -17.30 0.60 -11.63
C ALA A 130 -16.93 1.40 -10.39
N LEU A 131 -15.62 1.66 -10.22
CA LEU A 131 -15.14 2.61 -9.22
C LEU A 131 -15.63 4.04 -9.53
N ASN A 132 -16.03 4.77 -8.49
CA ASN A 132 -16.54 6.13 -8.62
C ASN A 132 -15.44 7.16 -8.90
N ASN A 133 -15.89 8.39 -9.19
CA ASN A 133 -15.01 9.50 -9.50
C ASN A 133 -14.15 9.93 -8.30
N THR A 134 -14.60 9.72 -7.06
CA THR A 134 -13.79 9.99 -5.86
C THR A 134 -12.55 9.12 -5.83
N VAL A 135 -12.70 7.80 -6.03
CA VAL A 135 -11.59 6.86 -6.11
C VAL A 135 -10.65 7.21 -7.27
N LYS A 136 -11.19 7.46 -8.46
CA LYS A 136 -10.40 7.82 -9.64
C LYS A 136 -9.63 9.12 -9.47
N ALA A 137 -10.23 10.12 -8.83
CA ALA A 137 -9.59 11.40 -8.55
C ALA A 137 -8.38 11.25 -7.61
N LEU A 138 -8.45 10.34 -6.64
CA LEU A 138 -7.33 10.06 -5.74
C LEU A 138 -6.10 9.50 -6.47
N TRP A 139 -6.27 8.78 -7.58
CA TRP A 139 -5.13 8.30 -8.38
C TRP A 139 -4.27 9.44 -8.92
N ASN A 140 -4.85 10.63 -9.14
CA ASN A 140 -4.09 11.80 -9.59
C ASN A 140 -3.13 12.36 -8.53
N LYS A 141 -3.30 11.99 -7.24
CA LYS A 141 -2.36 12.34 -6.17
C LYS A 141 -1.01 11.62 -6.30
N LEU A 142 -0.99 10.48 -7.00
CA LEU A 142 0.21 9.69 -7.24
C LEU A 142 0.28 9.28 -8.71
N PRO A 143 0.74 10.17 -9.61
CA PRO A 143 0.73 9.93 -11.06
C PRO A 143 1.41 8.61 -11.48
N ILE A 144 2.54 8.26 -10.84
CA ILE A 144 3.25 7.01 -11.14
C ILE A 144 2.37 5.77 -10.92
N PHE A 145 1.50 5.79 -9.90
CA PHE A 145 0.54 4.72 -9.67
C PHE A 145 -0.52 4.71 -10.77
N ARG A 146 -1.16 5.86 -11.03
CA ARG A 146 -2.19 6.00 -12.08
C ARG A 146 -1.70 5.49 -13.44
N ASP A 147 -0.47 5.85 -13.79
CA ASP A 147 0.10 5.59 -15.12
C ASP A 147 0.65 4.15 -15.25
N SER A 148 0.93 3.47 -14.14
CA SER A 148 1.52 2.13 -14.13
C SER A 148 0.55 1.02 -13.71
N LYS A 149 -0.54 1.34 -13.00
CA LYS A 149 -1.41 0.33 -12.36
C LYS A 149 -2.02 -0.68 -13.33
N SER A 150 -2.19 -0.33 -14.61
CA SER A 150 -2.70 -1.24 -15.65
C SER A 150 -1.78 -2.42 -15.96
N LYS A 151 -0.54 -2.44 -15.43
CA LYS A 151 0.44 -3.53 -15.63
C LYS A 151 0.32 -4.66 -14.60
N VAL A 152 -0.42 -4.46 -13.51
CA VAL A 152 -0.56 -5.43 -12.41
C VAL A 152 -2.02 -5.53 -11.96
N PRO A 153 -2.43 -6.62 -11.30
CA PRO A 153 -3.73 -6.70 -10.66
C PRO A 153 -3.80 -5.76 -9.44
N VAL A 154 -4.86 -4.96 -9.37
CA VAL A 154 -5.07 -3.99 -8.29
C VAL A 154 -6.40 -4.25 -7.60
N LEU A 155 -6.39 -4.50 -6.28
CA LEU A 155 -7.58 -4.64 -5.47
C LEU A 155 -7.86 -3.35 -4.69
N HIS A 156 -9.00 -2.73 -4.92
CA HIS A 156 -9.46 -1.53 -4.23
C HIS A 156 -10.35 -1.92 -3.05
N VAL A 157 -10.01 -1.44 -1.84
CA VAL A 157 -10.76 -1.75 -0.61
C VAL A 157 -10.98 -0.50 0.26
N PRO A 158 -12.10 -0.41 0.99
CA PRO A 158 -12.29 0.59 2.02
C PRO A 158 -11.40 0.32 3.24
N LEU A 159 -11.30 1.29 4.13
CA LEU A 159 -10.69 1.11 5.45
C LEU A 159 -11.62 0.35 6.40
N ASN A 160 -11.77 -0.95 6.15
CA ASN A 160 -12.54 -1.88 6.96
C ASN A 160 -11.68 -3.11 7.31
N LYS A 161 -11.61 -3.47 8.60
CA LYS A 161 -10.72 -4.53 9.10
C LYS A 161 -10.96 -5.88 8.42
N GLU A 162 -12.22 -6.30 8.29
CA GLU A 162 -12.56 -7.60 7.69
C GLU A 162 -12.35 -7.60 6.19
N THR A 163 -12.69 -6.51 5.49
CA THR A 163 -12.38 -6.39 4.06
C THR A 163 -10.87 -6.44 3.81
N ILE A 164 -10.07 -5.77 4.63
CA ILE A 164 -8.60 -5.80 4.52
C ILE A 164 -8.05 -7.20 4.85
N ARG A 165 -8.59 -7.89 5.87
CA ARG A 165 -8.23 -9.28 6.18
C ARG A 165 -8.46 -10.18 4.96
N ASN A 166 -9.63 -10.07 4.33
CA ASN A 166 -9.99 -10.83 3.13
C ASN A 166 -9.06 -10.51 1.96
N ALA A 167 -8.74 -9.22 1.74
CA ALA A 167 -7.82 -8.79 0.70
C ALA A 167 -6.42 -9.38 0.86
N LEU A 168 -5.87 -9.35 2.08
CA LEU A 168 -4.55 -9.89 2.40
C LEU A 168 -4.49 -11.43 2.28
N ASN A 169 -5.60 -12.10 2.58
CA ASN A 169 -5.74 -13.55 2.40
C ASN A 169 -5.94 -13.97 0.94
N ASN A 170 -6.39 -13.07 0.07
CA ASN A 170 -6.63 -13.38 -1.33
C ASN A 170 -5.31 -13.67 -2.07
N SER A 171 -5.16 -14.90 -2.57
CA SER A 171 -3.97 -15.34 -3.31
C SER A 171 -3.84 -14.70 -4.68
N ASP A 172 -4.93 -14.22 -5.28
CA ASP A 172 -4.92 -13.57 -6.59
C ASP A 172 -4.07 -12.29 -6.59
N PHE A 173 -3.99 -11.61 -5.45
CA PHE A 173 -3.24 -10.36 -5.30
C PHE A 173 -1.87 -10.61 -4.66
N ARG A 174 -1.18 -11.65 -5.14
CA ARG A 174 0.20 -12.01 -4.77
C ARG A 174 1.02 -12.26 -6.04
N LEU A 175 2.29 -11.91 -5.99
CA LEU A 175 3.23 -12.12 -7.10
C LEU A 175 3.21 -13.59 -7.52
N GLY A 176 3.05 -13.84 -8.82
CA GLY A 176 3.00 -15.19 -9.39
C GLY A 176 1.63 -15.87 -9.34
N SER A 177 0.55 -15.17 -8.94
CA SER A 177 -0.81 -15.74 -8.93
C SER A 177 -1.39 -16.00 -10.33
N GLY A 178 -0.86 -15.36 -11.36
CA GLY A 178 -1.42 -15.38 -12.71
C GLY A 178 -2.68 -14.50 -12.89
N LYS A 179 -3.07 -13.73 -11.87
CA LYS A 179 -4.22 -12.81 -11.97
C LYS A 179 -3.93 -11.73 -13.02
N SER A 180 -4.85 -11.58 -13.98
CA SER A 180 -4.72 -10.59 -15.05
C SER A 180 -4.67 -9.15 -14.49
N PRO A 181 -3.88 -8.26 -15.12
CA PRO A 181 -3.90 -6.84 -14.77
C PRO A 181 -5.26 -6.20 -15.01
N ASN A 182 -5.88 -5.69 -13.95
CA ASN A 182 -7.10 -4.88 -13.97
C ASN A 182 -7.35 -4.24 -12.59
N ASP A 183 -8.33 -3.34 -12.51
CA ASP A 183 -8.90 -2.88 -11.25
C ASP A 183 -9.98 -3.86 -10.77
N TYR A 184 -9.89 -4.29 -9.52
CA TYR A 184 -10.80 -5.20 -8.86
C TYR A 184 -11.35 -4.58 -7.58
N TRP A 185 -12.56 -4.96 -7.19
CA TRP A 185 -13.19 -4.54 -5.94
C TRP A 185 -14.12 -5.64 -5.45
N TYR A 186 -14.43 -5.60 -4.16
CA TYR A 186 -15.52 -6.41 -3.60
C TYR A 186 -16.85 -5.68 -3.84
N LYS A 187 -17.89 -6.46 -4.17
CA LYS A 187 -19.26 -5.92 -4.28
C LYS A 187 -19.84 -5.59 -2.91
#